data_AF-A0A9P5XB40-F1
#
_entry.id   AF-A0A9P5XB40-F1
#
_cell.length_a   1.000
_cell.length_b   1.000
_cell.length_c   1.000
_cell.angle_alpha   90.00
_cell.angle_beta   90.00
_cell.angle_gamma   90.00
#
_symmetry.space_group_name_H-M   'P 1'
#
loop_
_entity.id
_entity.type
_entity.pdbx_description
1 polymer ?
#
loop_
_entity_poly.entity_id
_entity_poly.type
_entity_poly.pdbx_seq_one_letter_code
_entity_poly.pdbx_strand_id
1 'polypeptide(L)'
;MSDYVIEGLKYVDAAVVGLFVYDYFLTLNDEINLVWYSRWSILKVAFLVNRYLVIPEIIMQEFLLGNFNWHRSEVHCRALEEVVVALMIIGTHLSEAILCLRFWLMWGNDKRLIVVTLAMFAGTGTYFLYFGESRILEGKFLDSPIPGCTLIQAKQDVYVDLIVEFIYDFGPCLCLCQRSVKCNPTV
;
A
#
# COMPACT_ATOMS: atom_id res chain seq x y z
N MET A 1 -21.49 1.50 19.81
CA MET A 1 -20.35 2.38 19.50
C MET A 1 -19.53 1.79 18.36
N SER A 2 -19.19 0.50 18.42
CA SER A 2 -18.51 -0.21 17.32
C SER A 2 -19.28 -0.20 15.99
N ASP A 3 -20.61 -0.32 15.99
CA ASP A 3 -21.40 -0.35 14.74
C ASP A 3 -21.28 0.93 13.91
N TYR A 4 -21.29 2.10 14.56
CA TYR A 4 -21.10 3.40 13.90
C TYR A 4 -19.70 3.55 13.28
N VAL A 5 -18.68 2.98 13.94
CA VAL A 5 -17.31 3.00 13.42
C VAL A 5 -17.23 2.14 12.15
N ILE A 6 -17.84 0.95 12.16
CA ILE A 6 -17.86 0.05 11.00
C ILE A 6 -18.61 0.68 9.82
N GLU A 7 -19.75 1.33 10.07
CA GLU A 7 -20.48 2.03 9.01
C GLU A 7 -19.64 3.16 8.41
N GLY A 8 -18.96 3.95 9.25
CA GLY A 8 -18.02 4.97 8.80
C GLY A 8 -16.89 4.40 7.95
N LEU A 9 -16.31 3.27 8.34
CA LEU A 9 -15.26 2.59 7.58
C LEU A 9 -15.76 2.18 6.18
N LYS A 10 -16.99 1.67 6.07
CA LYS A 10 -17.58 1.30 4.77
C LYS A 10 -17.73 2.50 3.82
N TYR A 11 -18.13 3.66 4.34
CA TYR A 11 -18.24 4.87 3.50
C TYR A 11 -16.86 5.36 3.04
N VAL A 12 -15.86 5.34 3.93
CA VAL A 12 -14.48 5.72 3.57
C VAL A 12 -13.92 4.76 2.54
N ASP A 13 -14.09 3.45 2.75
CA ASP A 13 -13.64 2.41 1.83
C ASP A 13 -14.29 2.57 0.44
N ALA A 14 -15.61 2.74 0.37
CA ALA A 14 -16.31 2.99 -0.89
C ALA A 14 -15.80 4.27 -1.60
N ALA A 15 -15.47 5.33 -0.85
CA ALA A 15 -14.89 6.54 -1.42
C ALA A 15 -13.47 6.30 -1.96
N VAL A 16 -12.64 5.53 -1.25
CA VAL A 16 -11.29 5.14 -1.67
C VAL A 16 -11.34 4.29 -2.93
N VAL A 17 -12.23 3.29 -2.99
CA VAL A 17 -12.44 2.45 -4.18
C VAL A 17 -12.91 3.30 -5.36
N GLY A 18 -13.83 4.24 -5.14
CA GLY A 18 -14.27 5.18 -6.16
C GLY A 18 -13.13 6.04 -6.72
N LEU A 19 -12.27 6.57 -5.84
CA LEU A 19 -11.09 7.34 -6.23
C LEU A 19 -10.09 6.47 -7.01
N PHE A 20 -9.84 5.25 -6.55
CA PHE A 20 -8.96 4.30 -7.24
C PHE A 20 -9.46 4.03 -8.66
N VAL A 21 -10.75 3.75 -8.84
CA VAL A 21 -11.35 3.49 -10.17
C VAL A 21 -11.20 4.71 -11.07
N TYR A 22 -11.46 5.91 -10.54
CA TYR A 22 -11.31 7.16 -11.27
C TYR A 22 -9.86 7.36 -11.76
N ASP A 23 -8.88 7.26 -10.86
CA ASP A 23 -7.46 7.42 -11.20
C ASP A 23 -6.97 6.30 -12.14
N TYR A 24 -7.50 5.09 -11.98
CA TYR A 24 -7.18 3.97 -12.85
C TYR A 24 -7.56 4.28 -14.30
N PHE A 25 -8.79 4.75 -14.54
CA PHE A 25 -9.24 5.09 -15.89
C PHE A 25 -8.54 6.31 -16.47
N LEU A 26 -8.26 7.32 -15.64
CA LEU A 26 -7.54 8.52 -16.07
C LEU A 26 -6.15 8.18 -16.62
N THR A 27 -5.45 7.26 -15.97
CA THR A 27 -4.08 6.88 -16.30
C THR A 27 -3.97 5.71 -17.28
N LEU A 28 -5.08 5.05 -17.62
CA LEU A 28 -5.09 3.84 -18.46
C LEU A 28 -4.61 4.13 -19.89
N ASN A 29 -5.06 5.25 -20.48
CA ASN A 29 -4.65 5.62 -21.84
C ASN A 29 -3.13 5.86 -21.92
N ASP A 30 -2.58 6.57 -20.94
CA ASP A 30 -1.14 6.83 -20.86
C ASP A 30 -0.36 5.55 -20.59
N GLU A 31 -0.89 4.63 -19.77
CA GLU A 31 -0.28 3.32 -19.55
C GLU A 31 -0.16 2.54 -20.87
N ILE A 32 -1.24 2.45 -21.64
CA ILE A 32 -1.25 1.71 -22.91
C ILE A 32 -0.22 2.31 -23.87
N ASN A 33 -0.20 3.64 -24.00
CA ASN A 33 0.71 4.31 -24.93
C ASN A 33 2.18 4.24 -24.50
N LEU A 34 2.47 4.40 -23.20
CA LEU A 34 3.84 4.57 -22.69
C LEU A 34 4.44 3.27 -22.13
N VAL A 35 3.64 2.41 -21.49
CA VAL A 35 4.13 1.22 -20.80
C VAL A 35 4.00 -0.01 -21.68
N TRP A 36 2.86 -0.24 -22.33
CA TRP A 36 2.62 -1.50 -23.04
C TRP A 36 3.57 -1.69 -24.22
N TYR A 37 3.78 -0.65 -25.02
CA TYR A 37 4.70 -0.68 -26.18
C TYR A 37 6.18 -0.48 -25.83
N SER A 38 6.52 -0.15 -24.58
CA SER A 38 7.91 -0.01 -24.15
C SER A 38 8.62 -1.36 -23.98
N ARG A 39 9.96 -1.34 -24.07
CA ARG A 39 10.80 -2.54 -23.84
C ARG A 39 10.60 -3.07 -22.42
N TRP A 40 10.66 -4.40 -22.28
CA TRP A 40 10.63 -5.05 -20.98
C TRP A 40 11.81 -4.57 -20.11
N SER A 41 11.48 -4.04 -18.93
CA SER A 41 12.42 -3.57 -17.93
C SER A 41 11.91 -3.97 -16.54
N ILE A 42 12.81 -4.02 -15.56
CA ILE A 42 12.45 -4.32 -14.16
C ILE A 42 11.41 -3.31 -13.65
N LEU A 43 11.55 -2.03 -13.99
CA LEU A 43 10.59 -0.97 -13.67
C LEU A 43 9.21 -1.23 -14.26
N LYS A 44 9.13 -1.68 -15.52
CA LYS A 44 7.87 -2.01 -16.18
C LYS A 44 7.17 -3.17 -15.47
N VAL A 45 7.91 -4.24 -15.14
CA VAL A 45 7.34 -5.40 -14.44
C VAL A 45 6.86 -5.00 -13.06
N ALA A 46 7.69 -4.32 -12.27
CA ALA A 46 7.33 -3.85 -10.93
C ALA A 46 6.09 -2.94 -10.96
N PHE A 47 6.04 -2.00 -11.90
CA PHE A 47 4.89 -1.11 -12.08
C PHE A 47 3.60 -1.87 -12.40
N LEU A 48 3.64 -2.80 -13.36
CA LEU A 48 2.46 -3.59 -13.73
C LEU A 48 2.01 -4.48 -12.57
N VAL A 49 2.93 -5.21 -11.92
CA VAL A 49 2.59 -6.05 -10.76
C VAL A 49 1.94 -5.19 -9.67
N ASN A 50 2.55 -4.07 -9.31
CA ASN A 50 1.99 -3.16 -8.31
C ASN A 50 0.58 -2.68 -8.67
N ARG A 51 0.38 -2.25 -9.93
CA ARG A 51 -0.89 -1.72 -10.40
C ARG A 51 -2.01 -2.76 -10.40
N TYR A 52 -1.73 -4.00 -10.79
CA TYR A 52 -2.74 -5.05 -10.89
C TYR A 52 -2.95 -5.82 -9.58
N LEU A 53 -2.00 -5.78 -8.63
CA LEU A 53 -2.09 -6.42 -7.32
C LEU A 53 -3.10 -5.74 -6.39
N VAL A 54 -3.33 -4.43 -6.55
CA VAL A 54 -4.34 -3.68 -5.79
C VAL A 54 -5.78 -4.15 -6.08
N ILE A 55 -6.05 -4.70 -7.26
CA ILE A 55 -7.40 -5.17 -7.63
C ILE A 55 -7.89 -6.32 -6.73
N PRO A 56 -7.17 -7.46 -6.61
CA PRO A 56 -7.57 -8.52 -5.69
C PRO A 56 -7.55 -8.09 -4.23
N GLU A 57 -6.65 -7.17 -3.83
CA GLU A 57 -6.62 -6.60 -2.48
C GLU A 57 -7.94 -5.90 -2.15
N ILE A 58 -8.41 -4.97 -3.00
CA ILE A 58 -9.69 -4.29 -2.85
C ILE A 58 -10.84 -5.30 -2.76
N ILE A 59 -10.88 -6.29 -3.67
CA ILE A 59 -11.94 -7.30 -3.66
C ILE A 59 -11.97 -8.06 -2.33
N MET A 60 -10.81 -8.47 -1.82
CA MET A 60 -10.72 -9.19 -0.54
C MET A 60 -11.07 -8.31 0.66
N GLN A 61 -10.73 -7.03 0.62
CA GLN A 61 -11.11 -6.05 1.64
C GLN A 61 -12.64 -5.88 1.72
N GLU A 62 -13.33 -5.86 0.58
CA GLU A 62 -14.80 -5.79 0.52
C GLU A 62 -15.48 -7.03 1.14
N PHE A 63 -14.83 -8.21 1.03
CA PHE A 63 -15.26 -9.42 1.75
C PHE A 63 -15.06 -9.29 3.27
N LEU A 64 -13.95 -8.69 3.73
CA LEU A 64 -13.70 -8.42 5.15
C LEU A 64 -14.72 -7.43 5.72
N LEU A 65 -15.05 -6.36 4.99
CA LEU A 65 -16.06 -5.38 5.41
C LEU A 65 -17.50 -5.90 5.32
N GLY A 66 -17.69 -7.06 4.69
CA GLY A 66 -18.99 -7.73 4.61
C GLY A 66 -19.95 -7.11 3.60
N ASN A 67 -19.45 -6.33 2.66
CA ASN A 67 -20.28 -5.70 1.62
C ASN A 67 -20.88 -6.73 0.65
N PHE A 68 -20.29 -7.92 0.56
CA PHE A 68 -20.82 -9.06 -0.19
C PHE A 68 -21.74 -9.99 0.60
N ASN A 69 -22.20 -9.61 1.79
CA ASN A 69 -23.00 -10.48 2.67
C ASN A 69 -22.35 -11.84 2.96
N TRP A 70 -21.02 -11.85 2.99
CA TRP A 70 -20.22 -13.05 3.21
C TRP A 70 -20.13 -13.35 4.71
N HIS A 71 -20.62 -14.51 5.14
CA HIS A 71 -20.57 -14.98 6.52
C HIS A 71 -19.80 -16.30 6.60
N ARG A 72 -18.67 -16.30 7.29
CA ARG A 72 -17.81 -17.47 7.47
C ARG A 72 -17.24 -17.52 8.88
N SER A 73 -16.72 -18.70 9.24
CA SER A 73 -16.05 -18.93 10.52
C SER A 73 -14.81 -18.05 10.71
N GLU A 74 -14.43 -17.83 11.97
CA GLU A 74 -13.21 -17.13 12.40
C GLU A 74 -11.96 -17.52 11.59
N VAL A 75 -11.77 -18.81 11.29
CA VAL A 75 -10.62 -19.31 10.53
C VAL A 75 -10.52 -18.69 9.14
N HIS A 76 -11.65 -18.51 8.45
CA HIS A 76 -11.66 -17.91 7.13
C HIS A 76 -11.42 -16.40 7.20
N CYS A 77 -11.96 -15.73 8.23
CA CYS A 77 -11.72 -14.30 8.46
C CYS A 77 -10.24 -14.00 8.72
N ARG A 78 -9.60 -14.83 9.56
CA ARG A 78 -8.16 -14.74 9.83
C ARG A 78 -7.33 -14.95 8.57
N ALA A 79 -7.60 -16.01 7.81
CA ALA A 79 -6.90 -16.27 6.56
C ALA A 79 -7.11 -15.14 5.52
N LEU A 80 -8.31 -14.57 5.45
CA LEU A 80 -8.60 -13.46 4.54
C LEU A 80 -7.86 -12.18 4.96
N GLU A 81 -7.86 -11.85 6.26
CA GLU A 81 -7.10 -10.73 6.80
C GLU A 81 -5.60 -10.90 6.52
N GLU A 82 -5.04 -12.09 6.77
CA GLU A 82 -3.65 -12.41 6.48
C GLU A 82 -3.29 -12.16 5.01
N VAL A 83 -4.16 -12.58 4.08
CA VAL A 83 -3.94 -12.36 2.65
C VAL A 83 -4.03 -10.88 2.30
N VAL A 84 -5.01 -10.14 2.83
CA VAL A 84 -5.14 -8.69 2.58
C VAL A 84 -3.92 -7.94 3.09
N VAL A 85 -3.48 -8.21 4.33
CA VAL A 85 -2.27 -7.62 4.91
C VAL A 85 -1.03 -7.97 4.08
N ALA A 86 -0.90 -9.21 3.62
CA ALA A 86 0.21 -9.61 2.77
C ALA A 86 0.21 -8.88 1.42
N LEU A 87 -0.96 -8.73 0.78
CA LEU A 87 -1.10 -7.99 -0.48
C LEU A 87 -0.74 -6.51 -0.29
N MET A 88 -1.24 -5.89 0.78
CA MET A 88 -0.93 -4.51 1.14
C MET A 88 0.60 -4.32 1.33
N ILE A 89 1.26 -5.20 2.11
CA ILE A 89 2.71 -5.15 2.33
C ILE A 89 3.48 -5.28 1.01
N ILE A 90 3.09 -6.23 0.15
CA ILE A 90 3.76 -6.43 -1.15
C ILE A 90 3.56 -5.19 -2.04
N GLY A 91 2.35 -4.62 -2.09
CA GLY A 91 2.04 -3.42 -2.86
C GLY A 91 2.83 -2.20 -2.40
N THR A 92 2.86 -1.95 -1.08
CA THR A 92 3.65 -0.85 -0.49
C THR A 92 5.13 -1.00 -0.85
N HIS A 93 5.71 -2.18 -0.63
CA HIS A 93 7.12 -2.41 -0.94
C HIS A 93 7.46 -2.33 -2.43
N LEU A 94 6.55 -2.76 -3.33
CA LEU A 94 6.74 -2.57 -4.76
C LEU A 94 6.68 -1.08 -5.14
N SER A 95 5.74 -0.32 -4.56
CA SER A 95 5.59 1.12 -4.77
C SER A 95 6.84 1.87 -4.33
N GLU A 96 7.31 1.58 -3.11
CA GLU A 96 8.58 2.08 -2.57
C GLU A 96 9.73 1.78 -3.53
N ALA A 97 9.95 0.51 -3.89
CA ALA A 97 11.05 0.11 -4.77
C ALA A 97 11.05 0.87 -6.12
N ILE A 98 9.87 1.15 -6.68
CA ILE A 98 9.73 1.96 -7.90
C ILE A 98 10.16 3.41 -7.65
N LEU A 99 9.70 4.03 -6.56
CA LEU A 99 10.08 5.40 -6.17
C LEU A 99 11.59 5.50 -5.96
N CYS A 100 12.17 4.56 -5.22
CA CYS A 100 13.59 4.42 -4.96
C CYS A 100 14.42 4.36 -6.26
N LEU A 101 14.00 3.49 -7.18
CA LEU A 101 14.70 3.27 -8.44
C LEU A 101 14.62 4.51 -9.35
N ARG A 102 13.45 5.16 -9.42
CA ARG A 102 13.29 6.44 -10.14
C ARG A 102 14.15 7.54 -9.54
N PHE A 103 14.17 7.64 -8.21
CA PHE A 103 14.99 8.62 -7.51
C PHE A 103 16.48 8.43 -7.78
N TRP A 104 16.96 7.18 -7.72
CA TRP A 104 18.35 6.83 -8.03
C TRP A 104 18.76 7.20 -9.47
N LEU A 105 17.89 6.90 -10.45
CA LEU A 105 18.11 7.27 -11.85
C LEU A 105 18.19 8.79 -12.04
N MET A 106 17.30 9.56 -11.39
CA MET A 106 17.32 11.03 -11.43
C MET A 106 18.59 11.63 -10.81
N TRP A 107 19.18 10.94 -9.83
CA TRP A 107 20.39 11.42 -9.16
C TRP A 107 21.70 11.01 -9.84
N GLY A 108 21.64 10.48 -11.07
CA GLY A 108 22.84 10.10 -11.82
C GLY A 108 23.49 8.82 -11.33
N ASN A 109 22.69 7.88 -10.82
CA ASN A 109 23.12 6.55 -10.40
C ASN A 109 24.14 6.55 -9.24
N ASP A 110 24.08 7.53 -8.34
CA ASP A 110 24.93 7.54 -7.14
C ASP A 110 24.66 6.31 -6.26
N LYS A 111 25.68 5.47 -6.07
CA LYS A 111 25.59 4.22 -5.30
C LYS A 111 25.30 4.46 -3.82
N ARG A 112 25.57 5.65 -3.28
CA ARG A 112 25.24 5.98 -1.88
C ARG A 112 23.74 6.03 -1.67
N LEU A 113 23.00 6.59 -2.63
CA LEU A 113 21.56 6.74 -2.55
C LEU A 113 20.87 5.38 -2.60
N ILE A 114 21.23 4.50 -3.54
CA ILE A 114 20.63 3.15 -3.58
C ILE A 114 20.92 2.35 -2.31
N VAL A 115 22.09 2.50 -1.68
CA VAL A 115 22.41 1.82 -0.42
C VAL A 115 21.57 2.36 0.74
N VAL A 116 21.45 3.68 0.88
CA VAL A 116 20.63 4.32 1.91
C VAL A 116 19.16 3.93 1.75
N THR A 117 18.69 3.91 0.52
CA THR A 117 17.31 3.56 0.19
C THR A 117 17.02 2.07 0.40
N LEU A 118 17.92 1.16 -0.01
CA LEU A 118 17.80 -0.27 0.28
C LEU A 118 17.87 -0.59 1.79
N ALA A 119 18.68 0.16 2.54
CA ALA A 119 18.76 -0.01 4.00
C ALA A 119 17.45 0.38 4.70
N MET A 120 16.79 1.46 4.23
CA MET A 120 15.48 1.85 4.74
C MET A 120 14.38 0.87 4.35
N PHE A 121 14.36 0.41 3.10
CA PHE A 121 13.47 -0.66 2.63
C PHE A 121 13.61 -1.96 3.45
N ALA A 122 14.84 -2.34 3.81
CA ALA A 122 15.06 -3.49 4.69
C ALA A 122 14.56 -3.23 6.12
N GLY A 123 14.66 -1.99 6.61
CA GLY A 123 14.15 -1.58 7.91
C GLY A 123 12.63 -1.66 8.02
N THR A 124 11.91 -1.10 7.04
CA THR A 124 10.44 -1.18 6.97
C THR A 124 9.99 -2.63 6.85
N GLY A 125 10.59 -3.41 5.94
CA GLY A 125 10.25 -4.84 5.79
C GLY A 125 10.48 -5.66 7.06
N THR A 126 11.57 -5.41 7.80
CA THR A 126 11.83 -6.10 9.08
C THR A 126 10.80 -5.71 10.15
N TYR A 127 10.39 -4.44 10.19
CA TYR A 127 9.34 -3.98 11.08
C TYR A 127 8.01 -4.67 10.79
N PHE A 128 7.59 -4.70 9.52
CA PHE A 128 6.34 -5.35 9.10
C PHE A 128 6.30 -6.84 9.42
N LEU A 129 7.40 -7.57 9.21
CA LEU A 129 7.47 -8.99 9.56
C LEU A 129 7.33 -9.21 11.08
N TYR A 130 7.99 -8.39 11.89
CA TYR A 130 7.97 -8.54 13.35
C TYR A 130 6.64 -8.12 13.98
N PHE A 131 6.06 -7.01 13.51
CA PHE A 131 4.82 -6.47 14.08
C PHE A 131 3.55 -7.05 13.43
N GLY A 132 3.57 -7.35 12.13
CA GLY A 132 2.43 -7.95 11.42
C GLY A 132 2.03 -9.30 12.00
N GLU A 133 3.01 -10.17 12.28
CA GLU A 133 2.78 -11.46 12.92
C GLU A 133 2.13 -11.30 14.31
N SER A 134 2.58 -10.32 15.10
CA SER A 134 1.99 -10.05 16.42
C SER A 134 0.55 -9.55 16.38
N ARG A 135 0.17 -8.81 15.32
CA ARG A 135 -1.20 -8.29 15.16
C ARG A 135 -2.19 -9.36 14.76
N ILE A 136 -1.78 -10.23 13.84
CA ILE A 136 -2.58 -11.36 13.39
C ILE A 136 -2.83 -12.30 14.58
N LEU A 137 -1.78 -12.69 15.31
CA LEU A 137 -1.90 -13.65 16.42
C LEU A 137 -2.76 -13.14 17.60
N GLU A 138 -2.77 -11.84 17.86
CA GLU A 138 -3.55 -11.25 18.96
C GLU A 138 -4.97 -10.80 18.53
N GLY A 139 -5.23 -10.72 17.21
CA GLY A 139 -6.52 -10.34 16.65
C GLY A 139 -7.62 -11.34 17.04
N LYS A 140 -8.69 -10.84 17.66
CA LYS A 140 -9.91 -11.60 17.94
C LYS A 140 -11.02 -11.12 17.02
N PHE A 141 -11.57 -12.07 16.27
CA PHE A 141 -12.79 -11.86 15.50
C PHE A 141 -13.99 -12.23 16.36
N LEU A 142 -15.00 -11.36 16.41
CA LEU A 142 -16.29 -11.72 17.02
C LEU A 142 -17.14 -12.42 15.97
N ASP A 143 -17.79 -13.52 16.36
CA ASP A 143 -18.97 -14.03 15.66
C ASP A 143 -20.09 -12.99 15.81
N SER A 144 -20.09 -11.99 14.93
CA SER A 144 -21.13 -10.98 14.87
C SER A 144 -22.26 -11.46 13.95
N PRO A 145 -23.53 -11.14 14.25
CA PRO A 145 -24.65 -11.35 13.31
C PRO A 145 -24.55 -10.45 12.06
N ILE A 146 -23.61 -9.51 12.02
CA ILE A 146 -23.37 -8.62 10.88
C ILE A 146 -22.49 -9.36 9.86
N PRO A 147 -22.83 -9.34 8.55
CA PRO A 147 -21.96 -9.90 7.52
C PRO A 147 -20.59 -9.21 7.50
N GLY A 148 -19.53 -9.98 7.24
CA GLY A 148 -18.13 -9.53 7.31
C GLY A 148 -17.35 -10.07 8.52
N CYS A 149 -16.11 -9.61 8.65
CA CYS A 149 -15.17 -10.02 9.69
C CYS A 149 -14.87 -8.80 10.58
N THR A 150 -15.46 -8.73 11.77
CA THR A 150 -15.26 -7.61 12.68
C THR A 150 -14.05 -7.85 13.59
N LEU A 151 -12.98 -7.06 13.40
CA LEU A 151 -11.85 -6.96 14.32
C LEU A 151 -12.21 -6.02 15.49
N ILE A 152 -12.11 -6.52 16.72
CA ILE A 152 -12.58 -5.81 17.92
C ILE A 152 -11.41 -5.26 18.74
N GLN A 153 -10.22 -5.80 18.52
CA GLN A 153 -8.97 -5.33 19.10
C GLN A 153 -7.89 -5.35 18.03
N ALA A 154 -7.50 -4.17 17.57
CA ALA A 154 -6.24 -3.95 16.89
C ALA A 154 -5.32 -3.20 17.86
N LYS A 155 -4.07 -3.64 18.01
CA LYS A 155 -3.06 -2.96 18.83
C LYS A 155 -2.85 -1.50 18.33
N GLN A 156 -2.51 -0.56 19.20
CA GLN A 156 -2.51 0.86 18.81
C GLN A 156 -1.23 1.33 18.10
N ASP A 157 -0.31 0.45 17.72
CA ASP A 157 0.98 0.83 17.11
C ASP A 157 0.95 1.14 15.60
N VAL A 158 -0.21 1.06 14.92
CA VAL A 158 -0.33 1.27 13.46
C VAL A 158 0.11 2.69 13.04
N TYR A 159 0.00 3.68 13.93
CA TYR A 159 0.47 5.03 13.62
C TYR A 159 2.00 5.11 13.46
N VAL A 160 2.76 4.20 14.08
CA VAL A 160 4.22 4.17 13.97
C VAL A 160 4.62 3.81 12.55
N ASP A 161 3.97 2.79 11.96
CA ASP A 161 4.12 2.43 10.55
C ASP A 161 3.88 3.64 9.64
N LEU A 162 2.74 4.29 9.85
CA LEU A 162 2.33 5.42 9.04
C LEU A 162 3.33 6.59 9.11
N ILE A 163 3.91 6.85 10.29
CA ILE A 163 4.92 7.90 10.46
C ILE A 163 6.23 7.52 9.76
N VAL A 164 6.68 6.26 9.91
CA VAL A 164 7.91 5.79 9.26
C VAL A 164 7.78 5.88 7.74
N GLU A 165 6.65 5.44 7.20
CA GLU A 165 6.36 5.52 5.76
C GLU A 165 6.31 6.97 5.28
N PHE A 166 5.65 7.86 6.02
CA PHE A 166 5.60 9.29 5.69
C PHE A 166 6.99 9.92 5.61
N ILE A 167 7.87 9.60 6.57
CA ILE A 167 9.24 10.11 6.57
C ILE A 167 10.00 9.57 5.36
N TYR A 168 9.78 8.30 5.02
CA TYR A 168 10.44 7.64 3.91
C TYR A 168 10.07 8.25 2.55
N ASP A 169 8.79 8.55 2.33
CA ASP A 169 8.31 9.20 1.10
C ASP A 169 8.69 10.68 1.01
N PHE A 170 8.69 11.39 2.15
CA PHE A 170 8.93 12.82 2.18
C PHE A 170 10.40 13.18 1.88
N GLY A 171 11.35 12.36 2.33
CA GLY A 171 12.79 12.59 2.15
C GLY A 171 13.22 12.76 0.67
N PRO A 172 12.90 11.79 -0.21
CA PRO A 172 13.14 11.89 -1.64
C PRO A 172 12.40 13.07 -2.28
N CYS A 173 11.15 13.32 -1.88
CA CYS A 173 10.36 14.46 -2.40
C CYS A 173 11.03 15.81 -2.09
N LEU A 174 11.49 16.01 -0.86
CA LEU A 174 12.24 17.21 -0.47
C LEU A 174 13.53 17.36 -1.30
N CYS A 175 14.28 16.27 -1.48
CA CYS A 175 15.51 16.29 -2.29
C CYS A 175 15.22 16.68 -3.74
N LEU A 176 14.13 16.16 -4.33
CA LEU A 176 13.69 16.51 -5.68
C LEU A 176 13.26 17.98 -5.77
N CYS A 177 12.48 18.47 -4.81
CA CYS A 177 12.09 19.88 -4.73
C CYS A 177 13.32 20.80 -4.66
N GLN A 178 14.27 20.51 -3.75
CA GLN A 178 15.50 21.30 -3.63
C GLN A 178 16.34 21.30 -4.90
N ARG A 179 16.43 20.17 -5.59
CA ARG A 179 17.16 20.08 -6.86
C ARG A 179 16.42 20.81 -7.98
N SER A 180 15.10 20.73 -8.06
CA SER A 180 14.31 21.48 -9.05
C SER A 180 14.52 22.99 -8.92
N VAL A 181 14.59 23.51 -7.68
CA VAL A 181 14.90 24.93 -7.41
C VAL A 181 16.32 25.28 -7.84
N LYS A 182 17.31 24.43 -7.53
CA LYS A 182 18.72 24.65 -7.92
C LYS A 182 18.96 24.52 -9.43
N CYS A 183 18.16 23.73 -10.13
CA CYS A 183 18.28 23.48 -11.56
C CYS A 183 17.40 24.41 -12.41
N ASN A 184 16.62 25.33 -11.82
CA ASN A 184 15.86 26.33 -12.58
C ASN A 184 16.74 27.56 -12.87
N PRO A 185 17.23 27.77 -14.11
CA PRO A 185 18.05 28.91 -14.46
C PRO A 185 17.14 30.09 -14.82
N THR A 186 16.30 30.53 -13.89
CA THR A 186 15.58 31.82 -13.97
C THR A 186 15.31 32.34 -12.54
N VAL A 187 16.38 32.74 -11.85
CA VAL A 187 16.69 34.12 -11.38
C VAL A 187 18.18 34.15 -11.12
#